data_AF-A0A1Y5HQS1-F1
#
_entry.id   AF-A0A1Y5HQS1-F1
#
_cell.length_a   1.000
_cell.length_b   1.000
_cell.length_c   1.000
_cell.angle_alpha   90.00
_cell.angle_beta   90.00
_cell.angle_gamma   90.00
#
_symmetry.space_group_name_H-M   'P 1'
#
loop_
_entity.id
_entity.type
_entity.pdbx_description
1 polymer ?
#
loop_
_entity_poly.entity_id
_entity_poly.type
_entity_poly.pdbx_seq_one_letter_code
_entity_poly.pdbx_strand_id
1 'polypeptide(L)'
;MIRSLSIVSGLILFAFITTHLLNLTLGIFSIELLESSRPYFFVLWTSFPVELLLVLALLIHPLLGLRSLYFRNTLRMSGQDKVQLISSLMIIPLLIPHLFAIKAGEQILGIAPTFTGFLAIMWIDLPLEGLRQVLLLIVVWIHGCIGLFTWLRLKAWWSAVAPYIYPLAVAIPTLALLGFVEAGRDAVTRYEQAQAGGQYQYGVSAQIENKYQNLYQDTSELDSGEDSSVELSPQQFAASAKAIDEVKWRVILGYFLLVIGVFLARFIRLRKYREKVEIHYANGLIISSEVGPTLLEIAIQNDVPHANLCHGKGRCGTCRVQIIKSSSTLTVPTKLEQAMLDRLGSPADTRLACQAGPGPGVVHLHRLLSADVQPDCLHPCADQEGPECPETNEVTSVDKKGEAV
;
A
#
# COMPACT_ATOMS: atom_id res chain seq x y z
N MET A 1 -3.14 -9.67 16.57
CA MET A 1 -4.37 -9.18 15.89
C MET A 1 -4.06 -8.07 14.88
N ILE A 2 -3.70 -6.85 15.29
CA ILE A 2 -3.50 -5.69 14.37
C ILE A 2 -2.51 -5.98 13.21
N ARG A 3 -1.41 -6.67 13.49
CA ARG A 3 -0.39 -6.99 12.47
C ARG A 3 -0.87 -8.02 11.45
N SER A 4 -1.46 -9.11 11.92
CA SER A 4 -2.06 -10.13 11.05
C SER A 4 -3.11 -9.48 10.16
N LEU A 5 -3.91 -8.58 10.72
CA LEU A 5 -4.91 -7.83 9.99
C LEU A 5 -4.30 -6.93 8.90
N SER A 6 -3.20 -6.22 9.19
CA SER A 6 -2.49 -5.41 8.19
C SER A 6 -1.88 -6.23 7.04
N ILE A 7 -1.32 -7.41 7.34
CA ILE A 7 -0.77 -8.30 6.32
C ILE A 7 -1.90 -8.90 5.48
N VAL A 8 -2.94 -9.43 6.13
CA VAL A 8 -4.06 -10.07 5.44
C VAL A 8 -4.80 -9.05 4.58
N SER A 9 -5.13 -7.86 5.10
CA SER A 9 -5.77 -6.81 4.29
C SER A 9 -4.90 -6.37 3.11
N GLY A 10 -3.58 -6.25 3.31
CA GLY A 10 -2.65 -5.94 2.22
C GLY A 10 -2.59 -7.03 1.16
N LEU A 11 -2.54 -8.31 1.55
CA LEU A 11 -2.52 -9.45 0.63
C LEU A 11 -3.82 -9.57 -0.17
N ILE A 12 -4.96 -9.32 0.47
CA ILE A 12 -6.27 -9.28 -0.18
C ILE A 12 -6.27 -8.23 -1.29
N LEU A 13 -5.88 -6.99 -0.98
CA LEU A 13 -5.83 -5.91 -1.96
C LEU A 13 -4.80 -6.20 -3.07
N PHE A 14 -3.64 -6.76 -2.71
CA PHE A 14 -2.61 -7.11 -3.69
C PHE A 14 -3.07 -8.22 -4.65
N ALA A 15 -3.79 -9.23 -4.15
CA ALA A 15 -4.38 -10.28 -4.99
C ALA A 15 -5.44 -9.72 -5.93
N PHE A 16 -6.31 -8.82 -5.44
CA PHE A 16 -7.28 -8.12 -6.27
C PHE A 16 -6.59 -7.31 -7.37
N ILE A 17 -5.63 -6.46 -7.03
CA ILE A 17 -4.89 -5.65 -8.02
C ILE A 17 -4.17 -6.56 -9.03
N THR A 18 -3.52 -7.62 -8.58
CA THR A 18 -2.81 -8.55 -9.47
C THR A 18 -3.77 -9.21 -10.47
N THR A 19 -4.90 -9.73 -10.00
CA THR A 19 -5.90 -10.35 -10.89
C THR A 19 -6.58 -9.33 -11.80
N HIS A 20 -6.78 -8.09 -11.34
CA HIS A 20 -7.27 -6.99 -12.14
C HIS A 20 -6.31 -6.62 -13.28
N LEU A 21 -5.01 -6.50 -12.98
CA LEU A 21 -3.98 -6.25 -13.99
C LEU A 21 -3.83 -7.41 -14.98
N LEU A 22 -3.90 -8.65 -14.49
CA LEU A 22 -3.88 -9.84 -15.35
C LEU A 22 -5.06 -9.84 -16.33
N ASN A 23 -6.25 -9.42 -15.89
CA ASN A 23 -7.40 -9.27 -16.77
C ASN A 23 -7.13 -8.23 -17.88
N LEU A 24 -6.52 -7.08 -17.54
CA LEU A 24 -6.17 -6.05 -18.53
C LEU A 24 -5.17 -6.52 -19.59
N THR A 25 -4.34 -7.54 -19.31
CA THR A 25 -3.42 -8.09 -20.32
C THR A 25 -4.15 -8.69 -21.52
N LEU A 26 -5.43 -9.09 -21.37
CA LEU A 26 -6.24 -9.61 -22.48
C LEU A 26 -6.46 -8.56 -23.58
N GLY A 27 -6.38 -7.26 -23.22
CA GLY A 27 -6.47 -6.15 -24.17
C GLY A 27 -5.33 -6.11 -25.20
N ILE A 28 -4.23 -6.85 -24.97
CA ILE A 28 -3.16 -7.02 -25.97
C ILE A 28 -3.69 -7.77 -27.21
N PHE A 29 -4.62 -8.71 -27.00
CA PHE A 29 -5.14 -9.56 -28.07
C PHE A 29 -6.32 -8.93 -28.80
N SER A 30 -7.32 -8.45 -28.07
CA SER A 30 -8.47 -7.71 -28.62
C SER A 30 -9.31 -7.09 -27.51
N ILE A 31 -10.07 -6.04 -27.84
CA ILE A 31 -11.05 -5.47 -26.92
C ILE A 31 -12.24 -6.41 -26.67
N GLU A 32 -12.61 -7.25 -27.65
CA GLU A 32 -13.66 -8.26 -27.48
C GLU A 32 -13.27 -9.33 -26.48
N LEU A 33 -12.01 -9.80 -26.50
CA LEU A 33 -11.55 -10.77 -25.53
C LEU A 33 -11.59 -10.18 -24.11
N LEU A 34 -11.12 -8.94 -23.96
CA LEU A 34 -11.19 -8.20 -22.70
C LEU A 34 -12.63 -7.97 -22.23
N GLU A 35 -13.56 -7.68 -23.14
CA GLU A 35 -14.98 -7.52 -22.80
C GLU A 35 -15.63 -8.87 -22.44
N SER A 36 -15.28 -9.94 -23.16
CA SER A 36 -15.80 -11.28 -22.91
C SER A 36 -15.32 -11.87 -21.59
N SER A 37 -14.16 -11.42 -21.08
CA SER A 37 -13.66 -11.83 -19.76
C SER A 37 -14.40 -11.14 -18.61
N ARG A 38 -15.02 -9.98 -18.87
CA ARG A 38 -15.68 -9.14 -17.86
C ARG A 38 -16.63 -9.92 -16.96
N PRO A 39 -17.58 -10.74 -17.46
CA PRO A 39 -18.54 -11.43 -16.60
C PRO A 39 -17.87 -12.38 -15.60
N TYR A 40 -16.80 -13.08 -16.01
CA TYR A 40 -16.11 -14.04 -15.16
C TYR A 40 -15.41 -13.36 -13.98
N PHE A 41 -14.68 -12.27 -14.25
CA PHE A 41 -13.98 -11.52 -13.21
C PHE A 41 -14.94 -10.69 -12.35
N PHE A 42 -15.95 -10.07 -12.96
CA PHE A 42 -16.94 -9.28 -12.22
C PHE A 42 -17.72 -10.18 -11.26
N VAL A 43 -18.25 -11.32 -11.70
CA VAL A 43 -19.00 -12.24 -10.80
C VAL A 43 -18.17 -12.63 -9.57
N LEU A 44 -16.87 -12.86 -9.75
CA LEU A 44 -15.97 -13.14 -8.63
C LEU A 44 -15.85 -11.93 -7.69
N TRP A 45 -15.46 -10.77 -8.21
CA TRP A 45 -15.16 -9.57 -7.41
C TRP A 45 -16.39 -8.90 -6.80
N THR A 46 -17.56 -9.04 -7.43
CA THR A 46 -18.84 -8.48 -6.97
C THR A 46 -19.70 -9.51 -6.25
N SER A 47 -19.20 -10.73 -6.03
CA SER A 47 -19.87 -11.66 -5.13
C SER A 47 -19.85 -11.09 -3.71
N PHE A 48 -20.98 -11.17 -3.00
CA PHE A 48 -21.13 -10.61 -1.64
C PHE A 48 -19.94 -10.89 -0.70
N PRO A 49 -19.44 -12.13 -0.55
CA PRO A 49 -18.34 -12.40 0.38
C PRO A 49 -17.01 -11.75 -0.07
N VAL A 50 -16.73 -11.72 -1.38
CA VAL A 50 -15.49 -11.14 -1.91
C VAL A 50 -15.56 -9.62 -1.87
N GLU A 51 -16.67 -9.03 -2.30
CA GLU A 51 -16.87 -7.58 -2.27
C GLU A 51 -16.77 -7.04 -0.84
N LEU A 52 -17.46 -7.67 0.13
CA LEU A 52 -17.38 -7.29 1.54
C LEU A 52 -15.93 -7.35 2.04
N LEU A 53 -15.21 -8.42 1.70
CA LEU A 53 -13.82 -8.62 2.10
C LEU A 53 -12.88 -7.57 1.46
N LEU A 54 -13.10 -7.19 0.20
CA LEU A 54 -12.37 -6.12 -0.47
C LEU A 54 -12.63 -4.75 0.15
N VAL A 55 -13.89 -4.42 0.44
CA VAL A 55 -14.27 -3.16 1.10
C VAL A 55 -13.65 -3.07 2.49
N LEU A 56 -13.75 -4.15 3.29
CA LEU A 56 -13.12 -4.20 4.61
C LEU A 56 -11.60 -4.07 4.51
N ALA A 57 -10.96 -4.73 3.54
CA ALA A 57 -9.53 -4.60 3.34
C ALA A 57 -9.13 -3.17 2.93
N LEU A 58 -9.89 -2.55 2.02
CA LEU A 58 -9.69 -1.18 1.54
C LEU A 58 -9.86 -0.13 2.64
N LEU A 59 -10.71 -0.38 3.64
CA LEU A 59 -10.87 0.49 4.80
C LEU A 59 -9.80 0.24 5.86
N ILE A 60 -9.60 -1.02 6.24
CA ILE A 60 -8.74 -1.41 7.36
C ILE A 60 -7.26 -1.16 7.03
N HIS A 61 -6.81 -1.49 5.82
CA HIS A 61 -5.42 -1.35 5.43
C HIS A 61 -4.86 0.09 5.60
N PRO A 62 -5.47 1.14 5.01
CA PRO A 62 -5.00 2.51 5.18
C PRO A 62 -5.17 3.02 6.61
N LEU A 63 -6.24 2.63 7.32
CA LEU A 63 -6.42 3.01 8.74
C LEU A 63 -5.29 2.47 9.62
N LEU A 64 -4.88 1.22 9.41
CA LEU A 64 -3.74 0.64 10.10
C LEU A 64 -2.42 1.32 9.71
N GLY A 65 -2.29 1.77 8.46
CA GLY A 65 -1.18 2.60 7.98
C GLY A 65 -1.10 3.96 8.69
N LEU A 66 -2.21 4.69 8.77
CA LEU A 66 -2.31 5.97 9.48
C LEU A 66 -2.06 5.80 10.98
N ARG A 67 -2.60 4.73 11.59
CA ARG A 67 -2.28 4.37 12.97
C ARG A 67 -0.78 4.13 13.15
N SER A 68 -0.13 3.42 12.22
CA SER A 68 1.32 3.22 12.26
C SER A 68 2.08 4.53 12.15
N LEU A 69 1.63 5.46 11.31
CA LEU A 69 2.24 6.80 11.17
C LEU A 69 2.12 7.63 12.46
N TYR A 70 0.94 7.60 13.11
CA TYR A 70 0.71 8.29 14.38
C TYR A 70 1.67 7.84 15.49
N PHE A 71 1.89 6.52 15.62
CA PHE A 71 2.75 5.95 16.67
C PHE A 71 4.25 5.98 16.35
N ARG A 72 4.68 6.31 15.12
CA ARG A 72 6.12 6.47 14.81
C ARG A 72 6.69 7.69 15.54
N ASN A 73 7.79 7.52 16.27
CA ASN A 73 8.39 8.63 17.02
C ASN A 73 9.35 9.47 16.16
N THR A 74 9.96 8.87 15.15
CA THR A 74 10.80 9.57 14.16
C THR A 74 10.31 9.39 12.72
N LEU A 75 10.58 10.40 11.88
CA LEU A 75 10.41 10.34 10.43
C LEU A 75 11.74 10.19 9.69
N ARG A 76 12.86 9.97 10.41
CA ARG A 76 14.09 9.48 9.80
C ARG A 76 13.87 8.03 9.40
N MET A 77 13.89 7.77 8.09
CA MET A 77 13.58 6.47 7.53
C MET A 77 14.42 6.22 6.28
N SER A 78 14.60 4.93 5.93
CA SER A 78 15.30 4.52 4.71
C SER A 78 14.58 5.03 3.45
N GLY A 79 15.27 5.08 2.32
CA GLY A 79 14.64 5.46 1.04
C GLY A 79 13.41 4.61 0.70
N GLN A 80 13.49 3.29 0.93
CA GLN A 80 12.40 2.35 0.73
C GLN A 80 11.18 2.66 1.62
N ASP A 81 11.38 2.97 2.91
CA ASP A 81 10.29 3.36 3.82
C ASP A 81 9.64 4.68 3.38
N LYS A 82 10.43 5.66 2.87
CA LYS A 82 9.90 6.92 2.31
C LYS A 82 9.00 6.64 1.11
N VAL A 83 9.49 5.87 0.15
CA VAL A 83 8.73 5.51 -1.05
C VAL A 83 7.45 4.78 -0.66
N GLN A 84 7.51 3.82 0.27
CA GLN A 84 6.32 3.09 0.72
C GLN A 84 5.30 4.01 1.42
N LEU A 85 5.76 4.95 2.25
CA LEU A 85 4.88 5.91 2.91
C LEU A 85 4.24 6.87 1.91
N ILE A 86 5.03 7.50 1.04
CA ILE A 86 4.52 8.46 0.06
C ILE A 86 3.52 7.79 -0.88
N SER A 87 3.89 6.63 -1.44
CA SER A 87 2.98 5.86 -2.29
C SER A 87 1.69 5.48 -1.56
N SER A 88 1.76 5.07 -0.28
CA SER A 88 0.56 4.76 0.52
C SER A 88 -0.40 5.94 0.67
N LEU A 89 0.13 7.16 0.80
CA LEU A 89 -0.69 8.37 0.94
C LEU A 89 -1.22 8.86 -0.41
N MET A 90 -0.54 8.55 -1.52
CA MET A 90 -0.98 8.90 -2.86
C MET A 90 -2.06 7.95 -3.41
N ILE A 91 -2.10 6.68 -2.99
CA ILE A 91 -3.07 5.70 -3.51
C ILE A 91 -4.51 6.18 -3.36
N ILE A 92 -4.92 6.65 -2.17
CA ILE A 92 -6.32 7.01 -1.91
C ILE A 92 -6.82 8.15 -2.82
N PRO A 93 -6.16 9.31 -2.93
CA PRO A 93 -6.62 10.37 -3.83
C PRO A 93 -6.54 9.97 -5.31
N LEU A 94 -5.62 9.08 -5.71
CA LEU A 94 -5.56 8.55 -7.07
C LEU A 94 -6.67 7.53 -7.37
N LEU A 95 -7.07 6.74 -6.36
CA LEU A 95 -8.05 5.67 -6.46
C LEU A 95 -9.50 6.17 -6.39
N ILE A 96 -9.78 7.22 -5.61
CA ILE A 96 -11.15 7.74 -5.43
C ILE A 96 -11.86 8.00 -6.78
N PRO A 97 -11.27 8.74 -7.75
CA PRO A 97 -11.90 8.97 -9.05
C PRO A 97 -12.23 7.68 -9.81
N HIS A 98 -11.35 6.67 -9.74
CA HIS A 98 -11.57 5.36 -10.36
C HIS A 98 -12.78 4.64 -9.73
N LEU A 99 -12.85 4.59 -8.39
CA LEU A 99 -13.96 3.94 -7.69
C LEU A 99 -15.30 4.63 -7.94
N PHE A 100 -15.32 5.96 -7.94
CA PHE A 100 -16.53 6.73 -8.25
C PHE A 100 -16.97 6.50 -9.70
N ALA A 101 -16.05 6.47 -10.66
CA ALA A 101 -16.39 6.22 -12.06
C ALA A 101 -17.08 4.85 -12.25
N ILE A 102 -16.56 3.80 -11.60
CA ILE A 102 -17.14 2.45 -11.68
C ILE A 102 -18.50 2.36 -10.95
N LYS A 103 -18.57 2.77 -9.68
CA LYS A 103 -19.78 2.59 -8.85
C LYS A 103 -20.90 3.58 -9.18
N ALA A 104 -20.57 4.84 -9.44
CA ALA A 104 -21.57 5.85 -9.79
C ALA A 104 -22.08 5.68 -11.23
N GLY A 105 -21.23 5.23 -12.16
CA GLY A 105 -21.63 4.99 -13.54
C GLY A 105 -22.77 3.96 -13.65
N GLU A 106 -22.66 2.86 -12.90
CA GLU A 106 -23.69 1.82 -12.88
C GLU A 106 -24.94 2.24 -12.09
N GLN A 107 -24.76 2.64 -10.82
CA GLN A 107 -25.90 2.84 -9.89
C GLN A 107 -26.66 4.15 -10.10
N ILE A 108 -25.99 5.19 -10.60
CA ILE A 108 -26.58 6.54 -10.73
C ILE A 108 -26.94 6.85 -12.18
N LEU A 109 -26.14 6.37 -13.14
CA LEU A 109 -26.33 6.71 -14.55
C LEU A 109 -26.97 5.59 -15.38
N GLY A 110 -27.04 4.36 -14.85
CA GLY A 110 -27.56 3.19 -15.58
C GLY A 110 -26.65 2.75 -16.72
N ILE A 111 -25.38 3.19 -16.70
CA ILE A 111 -24.42 2.94 -17.77
C ILE A 111 -23.70 1.62 -17.45
N ALA A 112 -23.84 0.64 -18.33
CA ALA A 112 -23.16 -0.63 -18.20
C ALA A 112 -21.63 -0.42 -18.19
N PRO A 113 -20.89 -0.94 -17.19
CA PRO A 113 -19.45 -0.74 -17.07
C PRO A 113 -18.67 -1.64 -18.02
N THR A 114 -18.80 -1.39 -19.33
CA THR A 114 -18.07 -2.10 -20.38
C THR A 114 -16.65 -1.56 -20.52
N PHE A 115 -15.68 -2.43 -20.84
CA PHE A 115 -14.31 -2.01 -21.11
C PHE A 115 -14.26 -1.08 -22.33
N THR A 116 -15.00 -1.39 -23.39
CA THR A 116 -15.06 -0.56 -24.61
C THR A 116 -15.50 0.86 -24.29
N GLY A 117 -16.59 1.02 -23.53
CA GLY A 117 -17.08 2.34 -23.13
C GLY A 117 -16.09 3.08 -22.24
N PHE A 118 -15.57 2.42 -21.19
CA PHE A 118 -14.62 3.05 -20.28
C PHE A 118 -13.31 3.46 -20.94
N LEU A 119 -12.79 2.64 -21.86
CA LEU A 119 -11.59 2.96 -22.64
C LEU A 119 -11.85 4.14 -23.58
N ALA A 120 -12.97 4.17 -24.31
CA ALA A 120 -13.33 5.30 -25.14
C ALA A 120 -13.40 6.61 -24.33
N ILE A 121 -14.07 6.59 -23.16
CA ILE A 121 -14.13 7.75 -22.26
C ILE A 121 -12.73 8.19 -21.82
N MET A 122 -11.87 7.27 -21.39
CA MET A 122 -10.54 7.62 -20.89
C MET A 122 -9.58 8.09 -21.98
N TRP A 123 -9.73 7.67 -23.23
CA TRP A 123 -8.82 8.05 -24.31
C TRP A 123 -9.30 9.28 -25.09
N ILE A 124 -10.61 9.53 -25.14
CA ILE A 124 -11.22 10.59 -25.96
C ILE A 124 -11.73 11.72 -25.06
N ASP A 125 -12.66 11.42 -24.16
CA ASP A 125 -13.38 12.44 -23.39
C ASP A 125 -12.57 12.95 -22.19
N LEU A 126 -11.88 12.05 -21.48
CA LEU A 126 -11.21 12.30 -20.20
C LEU A 126 -9.76 11.73 -20.16
N PRO A 127 -8.86 12.15 -21.08
CA PRO A 127 -7.46 11.67 -21.17
C PRO A 127 -6.64 11.83 -19.89
N LEU A 128 -6.91 12.89 -19.12
CA LEU A 128 -6.24 13.09 -17.84
C LEU A 128 -6.66 12.05 -16.78
N GLU A 129 -7.89 11.55 -16.84
CA GLU A 129 -8.34 10.46 -15.97
C GLU A 129 -7.69 9.13 -16.38
N GLY A 130 -7.50 8.88 -17.68
CA GLY A 130 -6.70 7.77 -18.19
C GLY A 130 -5.26 7.81 -17.70
N LEU A 131 -4.58 8.97 -17.80
CA LEU A 131 -3.22 9.16 -17.28
C LEU A 131 -3.17 8.98 -15.76
N ARG A 132 -4.21 9.41 -15.03
CA ARG A 132 -4.32 9.16 -13.58
C ARG A 132 -4.37 7.66 -13.28
N GLN A 133 -5.03 6.83 -14.09
CA GLN A 133 -5.03 5.38 -13.90
C GLN A 133 -3.65 4.76 -14.11
N VAL A 134 -2.89 5.24 -15.10
CA VAL A 134 -1.49 4.82 -15.30
C VAL A 134 -0.65 5.17 -14.07
N LEU A 135 -0.79 6.39 -13.55
CA LEU A 135 -0.10 6.80 -12.33
C LEU A 135 -0.52 5.99 -11.10
N LEU A 136 -1.83 5.75 -10.93
CA LEU A 136 -2.37 4.91 -9.85
C LEU A 136 -1.76 3.51 -9.89
N LEU A 137 -1.69 2.89 -11.07
CA LEU A 137 -1.08 1.58 -11.27
C LEU A 137 0.37 1.57 -10.79
N ILE A 138 1.19 2.52 -11.25
CA ILE A 138 2.61 2.61 -10.87
C ILE A 138 2.73 2.73 -9.34
N VAL A 139 1.97 3.66 -8.74
CA VAL A 139 2.03 3.94 -7.30
C VAL A 139 1.57 2.73 -6.49
N VAL A 140 0.44 2.12 -6.84
CA VAL A 140 -0.15 1.01 -6.07
C VAL A 140 0.68 -0.27 -6.22
N TRP A 141 1.25 -0.51 -7.40
CA TRP A 141 2.10 -1.67 -7.64
C TRP A 141 3.43 -1.56 -6.90
N ILE A 142 4.11 -0.40 -6.96
CA ILE A 142 5.33 -0.14 -6.17
C ILE A 142 5.05 -0.30 -4.67
N HIS A 143 3.96 0.29 -4.16
CA HIS A 143 3.56 0.16 -2.76
C HIS A 143 3.39 -1.32 -2.36
N GLY A 144 2.64 -2.07 -3.17
CA GLY A 144 2.36 -3.49 -2.97
C GLY A 144 3.62 -4.36 -3.00
N CYS A 145 4.47 -4.19 -4.02
CA CYS A 145 5.72 -4.93 -4.17
C CYS A 145 6.68 -4.68 -3.01
N ILE A 146 6.83 -3.43 -2.55
CA ILE A 146 7.66 -3.12 -1.36
C ILE A 146 7.09 -3.81 -0.11
N GLY A 147 5.77 -3.76 0.08
CA GLY A 147 5.09 -4.43 1.19
C GLY A 147 5.30 -5.93 1.19
N LEU A 148 5.12 -6.58 0.02
CA LEU A 148 5.28 -8.01 -0.16
C LEU A 148 6.74 -8.43 0.03
N PHE A 149 7.69 -7.74 -0.61
CA PHE A 149 9.12 -8.02 -0.50
C PHE A 149 9.63 -7.96 0.94
N THR A 150 9.28 -6.91 1.69
CA THR A 150 9.72 -6.77 3.09
C THR A 150 9.15 -7.84 4.02
N TRP A 151 8.07 -8.51 3.62
CA TRP A 151 7.50 -9.62 4.36
C TRP A 151 8.07 -10.98 3.91
N LEU A 152 8.16 -11.21 2.60
CA LEU A 152 8.59 -12.49 2.02
C LEU A 152 10.09 -12.72 2.18
N ARG A 153 10.94 -11.69 2.11
CA ARG A 153 12.40 -11.83 2.25
C ARG A 153 12.90 -12.40 3.57
N LEU A 154 12.00 -12.52 4.56
CA LEU A 154 12.26 -13.11 5.87
C LEU A 154 11.89 -14.60 5.94
N LYS A 155 11.36 -15.17 4.86
CA LYS A 155 10.96 -16.57 4.76
C LYS A 155 12.11 -17.38 4.17
N ALA A 156 12.42 -18.53 4.78
CA ALA A 156 13.51 -19.40 4.35
C ALA A 156 13.38 -19.87 2.89
N TRP A 157 12.16 -20.08 2.41
CA TRP A 157 11.89 -20.49 1.03
C TRP A 157 11.98 -19.35 0.01
N TRP A 158 12.10 -18.10 0.44
CA TRP A 158 12.07 -16.96 -0.48
C TRP A 158 13.26 -16.95 -1.43
N SER A 159 14.46 -17.33 -0.99
CA SER A 159 15.65 -17.38 -1.84
C SER A 159 15.45 -18.29 -3.06
N ALA A 160 14.76 -19.42 -2.90
CA ALA A 160 14.46 -20.35 -3.99
C ALA A 160 13.40 -19.82 -4.98
N VAL A 161 12.45 -19.02 -4.49
CA VAL A 161 11.28 -18.57 -5.27
C VAL A 161 11.50 -17.17 -5.88
N ALA A 162 12.33 -16.34 -5.26
CA ALA A 162 12.57 -14.95 -5.66
C ALA A 162 12.98 -14.78 -7.13
N PRO A 163 13.86 -15.63 -7.73
CA PRO A 163 14.22 -15.51 -9.14
C PRO A 163 13.03 -15.60 -10.11
N TYR A 164 11.97 -16.31 -9.75
CA TYR A 164 10.75 -16.44 -10.56
C TYR A 164 9.76 -15.30 -10.32
N ILE A 165 9.72 -14.74 -9.11
CA ILE A 165 8.79 -13.67 -8.75
C ILE A 165 9.26 -12.29 -9.25
N TYR A 166 10.57 -12.02 -9.27
CA TYR A 166 11.07 -10.72 -9.73
C TYR A 166 10.69 -10.39 -11.18
N PRO A 167 10.83 -11.31 -12.17
CA PRO A 167 10.35 -11.05 -13.53
C PRO A 167 8.85 -10.78 -13.58
N LEU A 168 8.03 -11.50 -12.80
CA LEU A 168 6.59 -11.30 -12.75
C LEU A 168 6.21 -9.92 -12.19
N ALA A 169 6.97 -9.41 -11.21
CA ALA A 169 6.77 -8.08 -10.66
C ALA A 169 6.95 -6.97 -11.71
N VAL A 170 7.70 -7.21 -12.79
CA VAL A 170 7.87 -6.28 -13.91
C VAL A 170 6.91 -6.61 -15.06
N ALA A 171 6.76 -7.89 -15.40
CA ALA A 171 5.95 -8.34 -16.53
C ALA A 171 4.46 -8.00 -16.36
N ILE A 172 3.88 -8.24 -15.18
CA ILE A 172 2.44 -8.01 -14.95
C ILE A 172 2.01 -6.56 -15.22
N PRO A 173 2.60 -5.52 -14.59
CA PRO A 173 2.20 -4.14 -14.85
C PRO A 173 2.51 -3.70 -16.28
N THR A 174 3.60 -4.20 -16.87
CA THR A 174 4.00 -3.85 -18.25
C THR A 174 3.00 -4.39 -19.26
N LEU A 175 2.62 -5.66 -19.15
CA LEU A 175 1.63 -6.29 -20.01
C LEU A 175 0.24 -5.69 -19.80
N ALA A 176 -0.13 -5.32 -18.56
CA ALA A 176 -1.39 -4.66 -18.30
C ALA A 176 -1.48 -3.27 -18.95
N LEU A 177 -0.39 -2.49 -18.88
CA LEU A 177 -0.30 -1.19 -19.56
C LEU A 177 -0.33 -1.34 -21.08
N LEU A 178 0.36 -2.33 -21.64
CA LEU A 178 0.30 -2.63 -23.07
C LEU A 178 -1.12 -3.00 -23.49
N GLY A 179 -1.81 -3.85 -22.73
CA GLY A 179 -3.20 -4.20 -22.99
C GLY A 179 -4.15 -3.01 -22.88
N PHE A 180 -3.93 -2.10 -21.93
CA PHE A 180 -4.68 -0.84 -21.82
C PHE A 180 -4.48 0.07 -23.04
N VAL A 181 -3.24 0.17 -23.55
CA VAL A 181 -2.91 0.99 -24.73
C VAL A 181 -3.48 0.37 -26.01
N GLU A 182 -3.28 -0.93 -26.23
CA GLU A 182 -3.77 -1.60 -27.44
C GLU A 182 -5.31 -1.61 -27.50
N ALA A 183 -5.98 -1.97 -26.41
CA ALA A 183 -7.44 -1.91 -26.34
C ALA A 183 -7.94 -0.46 -26.42
N GLY A 184 -7.21 0.51 -25.88
CA GLY A 184 -7.52 1.94 -26.00
C GLY A 184 -7.49 2.41 -27.45
N ARG A 185 -6.45 2.04 -28.21
CA ARG A 185 -6.33 2.34 -29.64
C ARG A 185 -7.48 1.75 -30.46
N ASP A 186 -7.85 0.50 -30.18
CA ASP A 186 -8.99 -0.16 -30.82
C ASP A 186 -10.32 0.54 -30.45
N ALA A 187 -10.50 0.93 -29.18
CA ALA A 187 -11.67 1.69 -28.73
C ALA A 187 -11.82 3.03 -29.47
N VAL A 188 -10.73 3.77 -29.66
CA VAL A 188 -10.72 5.03 -30.44
C VAL A 188 -11.09 4.77 -31.90
N THR A 189 -10.53 3.73 -32.51
CA THR A 189 -10.84 3.37 -33.90
C THR A 189 -12.33 3.05 -34.08
N ARG A 190 -12.90 2.27 -33.16
CA ARG A 190 -14.34 1.92 -33.17
C ARG A 190 -15.22 3.14 -32.96
N TYR A 191 -14.82 4.04 -32.07
CA TYR A 191 -15.50 5.30 -31.86
C TYR A 191 -15.56 6.13 -33.14
N GLU A 192 -14.43 6.31 -33.82
CA GLU A 192 -14.35 7.08 -35.06
C GLU A 192 -15.19 6.46 -36.18
N GLN A 193 -15.15 5.13 -36.32
CA GLN A 193 -15.97 4.40 -37.28
C GLN A 193 -17.48 4.51 -36.98
N ALA A 194 -17.85 4.36 -35.72
CA ALA A 194 -19.22 4.53 -35.24
C ALA A 194 -19.75 5.95 -35.52
N GLN A 195 -18.92 6.97 -35.28
CA GLN A 195 -19.25 8.35 -35.57
C GLN A 195 -19.39 8.60 -37.09
N ALA A 196 -18.46 8.10 -37.90
CA ALA A 196 -18.48 8.25 -39.35
C ALA A 196 -19.66 7.50 -40.01
N GLY A 197 -20.05 6.34 -39.46
CA GLY A 197 -21.18 5.55 -39.92
C GLY A 197 -22.54 6.00 -39.37
N GLY A 198 -22.57 7.06 -38.54
CA GLY A 198 -23.80 7.53 -37.88
C GLY A 198 -24.37 6.55 -36.84
N GLN A 199 -23.60 5.53 -36.44
CA GLN A 199 -23.96 4.52 -35.44
C GLN A 199 -23.20 4.75 -34.14
N TYR A 200 -23.31 5.95 -33.59
CA TYR A 200 -22.52 6.40 -32.44
C TYR A 200 -22.99 5.74 -31.13
N GLN A 201 -22.18 4.84 -30.56
CA GLN A 201 -22.57 4.02 -29.39
C GLN A 201 -21.63 4.13 -28.18
N TYR A 202 -20.45 4.76 -28.31
CA TYR A 202 -19.40 4.75 -27.28
C TYR A 202 -18.92 6.16 -26.91
N GLY A 203 -18.54 6.39 -25.64
CA GLY A 203 -18.11 7.70 -25.11
C GLY A 203 -19.17 8.37 -24.22
N VAL A 204 -18.79 9.38 -23.43
CA VAL A 204 -19.70 10.08 -22.50
C VAL A 204 -20.84 10.72 -23.29
N SER A 205 -20.53 11.39 -24.40
CA SER A 205 -21.55 12.01 -25.25
C SER A 205 -22.46 10.99 -25.94
N ALA A 206 -21.95 9.82 -26.38
CA ALA A 206 -22.80 8.76 -26.95
C ALA A 206 -23.71 8.15 -25.91
N GLN A 207 -23.19 7.90 -24.71
CA GLN A 207 -23.95 7.28 -23.63
C GLN A 207 -25.04 8.23 -23.12
N ILE A 208 -24.74 9.53 -23.07
CA ILE A 208 -25.71 10.60 -22.82
C ILE A 208 -26.76 10.62 -23.94
N GLU A 209 -26.36 10.66 -25.21
CA GLU A 209 -27.27 10.77 -26.34
C GLU A 209 -28.15 9.53 -26.55
N ASN A 210 -27.61 8.32 -26.45
CA ASN A 210 -28.39 7.07 -26.49
C ASN A 210 -29.40 7.00 -25.33
N LYS A 211 -29.00 7.46 -24.13
CA LYS A 211 -29.93 7.57 -23.01
C LYS A 211 -31.09 8.52 -23.31
N TYR A 212 -30.87 9.60 -24.08
CA TYR A 212 -31.93 10.52 -24.51
C TYR A 212 -32.68 10.08 -25.76
N GLN A 213 -32.08 9.30 -26.68
CA GLN A 213 -32.76 8.74 -27.84
C GLN A 213 -33.73 7.63 -27.47
N ASN A 214 -33.34 6.74 -26.56
CA ASN A 214 -34.24 5.72 -26.02
C ASN A 214 -35.47 6.34 -25.33
N LEU A 215 -35.29 7.52 -24.71
CA LEU A 215 -36.33 8.35 -24.09
C LEU A 215 -37.39 8.89 -25.08
N TYR A 216 -37.04 9.01 -26.36
CA TYR A 216 -37.94 9.53 -27.40
C TYR A 216 -38.58 8.40 -28.23
N GLN A 217 -37.96 7.22 -28.27
CA GLN A 217 -38.49 6.06 -28.99
C GLN A 217 -39.59 5.31 -28.23
N ASP A 218 -39.70 5.46 -26.91
CA ASP A 218 -40.70 4.78 -26.07
C ASP A 218 -42.06 5.53 -25.97
N THR A 219 -42.46 6.24 -27.03
CA THR A 219 -43.76 6.94 -27.09
C THR A 219 -44.70 6.45 -28.19
N SER A 220 -44.37 5.33 -28.86
CA SER A 220 -45.20 4.79 -29.95
C SER A 220 -46.03 3.54 -29.59
N GLU A 221 -46.05 3.07 -28.35
CA GLU A 221 -47.00 2.04 -27.92
C GLU A 221 -47.84 2.52 -26.74
N LEU A 222 -49.11 2.79 -27.04
CA LEU A 222 -50.18 2.94 -26.06
C LEU A 222 -50.36 1.60 -25.32
N ASP A 223 -49.92 1.51 -24.06
CA ASP A 223 -50.64 0.72 -23.05
C ASP A 223 -50.40 1.26 -21.63
N SER A 224 -51.49 1.29 -20.88
CA SER A 224 -51.59 1.68 -19.48
C SER A 224 -50.86 0.67 -18.59
N GLY A 225 -49.58 0.93 -18.33
CA GLY A 225 -48.79 0.23 -17.30
C GLY A 225 -47.98 1.24 -16.51
N GLU A 226 -48.30 1.38 -15.23
CA GLU A 226 -47.57 2.15 -14.24
C GLU A 226 -46.20 1.49 -14.01
N ASP A 227 -45.23 1.69 -14.92
CA ASP A 227 -43.85 1.30 -14.70
C ASP A 227 -43.01 2.53 -14.32
N SER A 228 -42.39 2.41 -13.16
CA SER A 228 -41.73 3.48 -12.43
C SER A 228 -40.22 3.41 -12.64
N SER A 229 -39.80 3.33 -13.90
CA SER A 229 -38.40 3.51 -14.25
C SER A 229 -38.12 5.02 -14.30
N VAL A 230 -37.43 5.52 -13.28
CA VAL A 230 -37.09 6.95 -13.14
C VAL A 230 -36.09 7.34 -14.22
N GLU A 231 -36.60 7.87 -15.32
CA GLU A 231 -35.82 8.44 -16.42
C GLU A 231 -35.19 9.78 -16.01
N LEU A 232 -33.86 9.89 -16.10
CA LEU A 232 -33.12 11.11 -15.77
C LEU A 232 -33.05 12.05 -16.98
N SER A 233 -33.69 13.22 -16.90
CA SER A 233 -33.62 14.30 -17.90
C SER A 233 -32.19 14.88 -18.08
N PRO A 234 -31.89 15.60 -19.19
CA PRO A 234 -30.59 16.29 -19.41
C PRO A 234 -30.10 17.12 -18.23
N GLN A 235 -31.04 17.79 -17.59
CA GLN A 235 -30.79 18.63 -16.43
C GLN A 235 -30.52 17.79 -15.18
N GLN A 236 -31.25 16.68 -15.00
CA GLN A 236 -31.01 15.73 -13.91
C GLN A 236 -29.69 14.97 -14.07
N PHE A 237 -29.29 14.61 -15.30
CA PHE A 237 -27.98 14.02 -15.56
C PHE A 237 -26.84 15.00 -15.24
N ALA A 238 -26.93 16.24 -15.73
CA ALA A 238 -25.93 17.27 -15.43
C ALA A 238 -25.86 17.56 -13.92
N ALA A 239 -27.01 17.57 -13.24
CA ALA A 239 -27.08 17.70 -11.78
C ALA A 239 -26.46 16.50 -11.06
N SER A 240 -26.73 15.27 -11.49
CA SER A 240 -26.14 14.05 -10.91
C SER A 240 -24.63 13.99 -11.14
N ALA A 241 -24.15 14.30 -12.34
CA ALA A 241 -22.72 14.36 -12.64
C ALA A 241 -21.99 15.39 -11.77
N LYS A 242 -22.58 16.58 -11.61
CA LYS A 242 -22.07 17.61 -10.70
C LYS A 242 -22.08 17.16 -9.24
N ALA A 243 -23.16 16.53 -8.79
CA ALA A 243 -23.26 16.01 -7.42
C ALA A 243 -22.19 14.93 -7.15
N ILE A 244 -21.96 14.02 -8.10
CA ILE A 244 -20.87 13.03 -8.03
C ILE A 244 -19.51 13.73 -7.90
N ASP A 245 -19.25 14.75 -8.71
CA ASP A 245 -18.00 15.49 -8.67
C ASP A 245 -17.80 16.21 -7.33
N GLU A 246 -18.85 16.85 -6.80
CA GLU A 246 -18.81 17.49 -5.48
C GLU A 246 -18.52 16.48 -4.36
N VAL A 247 -19.21 15.33 -4.36
CA VAL A 247 -19.00 14.28 -3.37
C VAL A 247 -17.56 13.74 -3.47
N LYS A 248 -17.07 13.46 -4.68
CA LYS A 248 -15.70 13.03 -4.94
C LYS A 248 -14.69 13.98 -4.30
N TRP A 249 -14.82 15.29 -4.55
CA TRP A 249 -13.91 16.29 -3.98
C TRP A 249 -14.04 16.45 -2.46
N ARG A 250 -15.25 16.34 -1.90
CA ARG A 250 -15.45 16.33 -0.44
C ARG A 250 -14.75 15.13 0.22
N VAL A 251 -14.80 13.95 -0.40
CA VAL A 251 -14.11 12.76 0.10
C VAL A 251 -12.58 12.95 0.02
N ILE A 252 -12.06 13.47 -1.08
CA ILE A 252 -10.63 13.78 -1.24
C ILE A 252 -10.17 14.80 -0.18
N LEU A 253 -10.93 15.88 0.02
CA LEU A 253 -10.62 16.90 1.03
C LEU A 253 -10.65 16.30 2.44
N GLY A 254 -11.68 15.51 2.77
CA GLY A 254 -11.78 14.82 4.05
C GLY A 254 -10.60 13.88 4.32
N TYR A 255 -10.12 13.19 3.28
CA TYR A 255 -8.91 12.38 3.36
C TYR A 255 -7.66 13.23 3.72
N PHE A 256 -7.44 14.36 3.04
CA PHE A 256 -6.30 15.23 3.36
C PHE A 256 -6.38 15.81 4.76
N LEU A 257 -7.59 16.24 5.20
CA LEU A 257 -7.81 16.71 6.58
C LEU A 257 -7.51 15.62 7.60
N LEU A 258 -7.88 14.37 7.34
CA LEU A 258 -7.55 13.23 8.20
C LEU A 258 -6.04 13.03 8.30
N VAL A 259 -5.32 13.05 7.18
CA VAL A 259 -3.86 12.89 7.15
C VAL A 259 -3.18 14.03 7.91
N ILE A 260 -3.58 15.29 7.67
CA ILE A 260 -3.07 16.46 8.40
C ILE A 260 -3.36 16.32 9.90
N GLY A 261 -4.57 15.90 10.27
CA GLY A 261 -4.95 15.63 11.65
C GLY A 261 -4.08 14.57 12.32
N VAL A 262 -3.70 13.50 11.62
CA VAL A 262 -2.77 12.47 12.11
C VAL A 262 -1.38 13.06 12.36
N PHE A 263 -0.85 13.88 11.44
CA PHE A 263 0.44 14.55 11.63
C PHE A 263 0.41 15.55 12.80
N LEU A 264 -0.67 16.32 12.94
CA LEU A 264 -0.86 17.25 14.05
C LEU A 264 -0.97 16.52 15.39
N ALA A 265 -1.79 15.47 15.46
CA ALA A 265 -1.94 14.65 16.66
C ALA A 265 -0.62 13.98 17.05
N ARG A 266 0.16 13.51 16.05
CA ARG A 266 1.50 12.98 16.27
C ARG A 266 2.44 14.04 16.84
N PHE A 267 2.44 15.25 16.28
CA PHE A 267 3.26 16.36 16.75
C PHE A 267 2.94 16.74 18.20
N ILE A 268 1.65 16.82 18.55
CA ILE A 268 1.20 17.08 19.92
C ILE A 268 1.65 15.97 20.87
N ARG A 269 1.49 14.69 20.48
CA ARG A 269 1.93 13.53 21.27
C ARG A 269 3.41 13.59 21.60
N LEU A 270 4.25 13.94 20.62
CA LEU A 270 5.71 13.95 20.79
C LEU A 270 6.19 15.09 21.68
N ARG A 271 5.53 16.25 21.65
CA ARG A 271 5.85 17.37 22.56
C ARG A 271 5.61 17.08 24.05
N LYS A 272 4.90 16.00 24.37
CA LYS A 272 4.59 15.63 25.76
C LYS A 272 5.79 15.01 26.50
N TYR A 273 6.78 14.46 25.78
CA TYR A 273 7.93 13.80 26.38
C TYR A 273 9.13 14.75 26.41
N ARG A 274 9.53 15.22 27.60
CA ARG A 274 10.71 16.10 27.79
C ARG A 274 11.79 15.49 28.68
N GLU A 275 11.47 14.39 29.35
CA GLU A 275 12.40 13.68 30.22
C GLU A 275 13.44 12.94 29.38
N LYS A 276 14.67 12.87 29.88
CA LYS A 276 15.81 12.26 29.17
C LYS A 276 16.04 10.82 29.60
N VAL A 277 16.56 10.04 28.66
CA VAL A 277 17.10 8.71 28.86
C VAL A 277 18.51 8.66 28.30
N GLU A 278 19.41 7.94 28.98
CA GLU A 278 20.76 7.65 28.50
C GLU A 278 20.90 6.15 28.19
N ILE A 279 21.52 5.84 27.06
CA ILE A 279 21.81 4.48 26.62
C ILE A 279 23.33 4.30 26.61
N HIS A 280 23.81 3.37 27.42
CA HIS A 280 25.22 3.05 27.60
C HIS A 280 25.49 1.70 26.92
N TYR A 281 26.25 1.71 25.84
CA TYR A 281 26.63 0.48 25.14
C TYR A 281 27.85 -0.16 25.80
N ALA A 282 27.95 -1.49 25.72
CA ALA A 282 29.08 -2.25 26.28
C ALA A 282 30.45 -1.83 25.75
N ASN A 283 30.53 -1.25 24.54
CA ASN A 283 31.76 -0.71 23.94
C ASN A 283 32.13 0.70 24.42
N GLY A 284 31.45 1.23 25.45
CA GLY A 284 31.71 2.56 26.02
C GLY A 284 30.96 3.71 25.35
N LEU A 285 30.22 3.47 24.26
CA LEU A 285 29.42 4.53 23.61
C LEU A 285 28.24 4.93 24.51
N ILE A 286 28.09 6.24 24.77
CA ILE A 286 26.97 6.81 25.53
C ILE A 286 26.19 7.76 24.63
N ILE A 287 24.89 7.51 24.50
CA ILE A 287 23.97 8.39 23.76
C ILE A 287 22.81 8.81 24.64
N SER A 288 22.26 10.00 24.40
CA SER A 288 21.11 10.54 25.13
C SER A 288 19.96 10.84 24.18
N SER A 289 18.73 10.65 24.66
CA SER A 289 17.51 10.97 23.91
C SER A 289 16.40 11.39 24.86
N GLU A 290 15.37 12.04 24.32
CA GLU A 290 14.08 12.17 25.02
C GLU A 290 13.42 10.79 25.12
N VAL A 291 12.63 10.59 26.18
CA VAL A 291 11.81 9.38 26.41
C VAL A 291 10.71 9.28 25.34
N GLY A 292 10.32 8.05 24.98
CA GLY A 292 9.24 7.79 24.03
C GLY A 292 9.66 6.96 22.80
N PRO A 293 10.80 7.25 22.15
CA PRO A 293 11.38 6.39 21.13
C PRO A 293 11.79 5.02 21.68
N THR A 294 11.76 4.00 20.83
CA THR A 294 12.33 2.67 21.14
C THR A 294 13.85 2.72 21.14
N LEU A 295 14.53 1.74 21.76
CA LEU A 295 16.00 1.66 21.76
C LEU A 295 16.59 1.72 20.34
N LEU A 296 15.94 1.09 19.35
CA LEU A 296 16.35 1.17 17.95
C LEU A 296 16.19 2.59 17.38
N GLU A 297 15.09 3.27 17.70
CA GLU A 297 14.87 4.65 17.23
C GLU A 297 15.90 5.60 17.86
N ILE A 298 16.24 5.42 19.13
CA ILE A 298 17.29 6.18 19.83
C ILE A 298 18.65 5.98 19.15
N ALA A 299 18.99 4.72 18.82
CA ALA A 299 20.21 4.41 18.08
C ALA A 299 20.26 5.13 16.72
N ILE A 300 19.21 5.02 15.91
CA ILE A 300 19.12 5.66 14.59
C ILE A 300 19.16 7.19 14.68
N GLN A 301 18.51 7.78 15.70
CA GLN A 301 18.50 9.24 15.88
C GLN A 301 19.88 9.80 16.24
N ASN A 302 20.70 9.01 16.93
CA ASN A 302 22.07 9.33 17.30
C ASN A 302 23.10 8.77 16.31
N ASP A 303 22.66 8.38 15.11
CA ASP A 303 23.51 7.86 14.02
C ASP A 303 24.37 6.64 14.45
N VAL A 304 23.83 5.82 15.36
CA VAL A 304 24.42 4.56 15.80
C VAL A 304 23.91 3.42 14.90
N PRO A 305 24.79 2.75 14.14
CA PRO A 305 24.39 1.63 13.28
C PRO A 305 23.75 0.50 14.09
N HIS A 306 22.58 0.01 13.68
CA HIS A 306 21.87 -1.04 14.40
C HIS A 306 21.09 -1.94 13.45
N ALA A 307 21.34 -3.23 13.54
CA ALA A 307 20.75 -4.24 12.66
C ALA A 307 19.21 -4.22 12.72
N ASN A 308 18.53 -4.00 11.59
CA ASN A 308 17.07 -3.90 11.58
C ASN A 308 16.44 -4.31 10.23
N LEU A 309 16.71 -5.53 9.74
CA LEU A 309 16.26 -5.99 8.40
C LEU A 309 14.75 -5.84 8.13
N CYS A 310 13.91 -5.90 9.18
CA CYS A 310 12.47 -5.68 9.06
C CYS A 310 12.03 -4.21 9.24
N HIS A 311 12.97 -3.27 9.31
CA HIS A 311 12.77 -1.84 9.58
C HIS A 311 11.96 -1.56 10.86
N GLY A 312 12.36 -2.21 11.95
CA GLY A 312 11.76 -2.01 13.27
C GLY A 312 10.36 -2.62 13.47
N LYS A 313 9.90 -3.49 12.55
CA LYS A 313 8.58 -4.15 12.63
C LYS A 313 8.52 -5.35 13.58
N GLY A 314 9.63 -5.73 14.21
CA GLY A 314 9.76 -6.86 15.14
C GLY A 314 9.72 -8.25 14.48
N ARG A 315 10.01 -8.37 13.18
CA ARG A 315 9.79 -9.61 12.41
C ARG A 315 11.05 -10.45 12.14
N CYS A 316 12.23 -9.84 12.23
CA CYS A 316 13.49 -10.50 11.88
C CYS A 316 14.32 -10.89 13.11
N GLY A 317 14.13 -10.24 14.26
CA GLY A 317 14.96 -10.46 15.44
C GLY A 317 16.41 -9.96 15.32
N THR A 318 16.77 -9.25 14.24
CA THR A 318 18.14 -8.78 14.04
C THR A 318 18.51 -7.65 15.00
N CYS A 319 17.53 -6.87 15.45
CA CYS A 319 17.74 -5.75 16.37
C CYS A 319 17.92 -6.17 17.84
N ARG A 320 18.22 -7.44 18.10
CA ARG A 320 18.33 -7.96 19.48
C ARG A 320 19.44 -7.24 20.23
N VAL A 321 19.12 -6.91 21.49
CA VAL A 321 20.05 -6.35 22.46
C VAL A 321 19.94 -7.14 23.75
N GLN A 322 21.06 -7.39 24.40
CA GLN A 322 21.10 -7.90 25.76
C GLN A 322 21.08 -6.71 26.72
N ILE A 323 20.16 -6.73 27.69
CA ILE A 323 20.07 -5.70 28.72
C ILE A 323 20.96 -6.11 29.89
N ILE A 324 22.08 -5.42 30.07
CA ILE A 324 23.06 -5.72 31.13
C ILE A 324 22.56 -5.22 32.47
N LYS A 325 22.10 -3.96 32.51
CA LYS A 325 21.59 -3.28 33.70
C LYS A 325 20.70 -2.12 33.27
N SER A 326 19.63 -1.84 33.99
CA SER A 326 18.78 -0.68 33.70
C SER A 326 18.28 -0.04 34.98
N SER A 327 18.44 1.28 35.11
CA SER A 327 17.69 2.10 36.07
C SER A 327 16.41 2.68 35.48
N SER A 328 16.29 2.64 34.14
CA SER A 328 15.07 2.99 33.42
C SER A 328 14.08 1.83 33.38
N THR A 329 12.79 2.15 33.50
CA THR A 329 11.71 1.17 33.28
C THR A 329 11.52 0.93 31.79
N LEU A 330 11.78 -0.29 31.33
CA LEU A 330 11.50 -0.70 29.96
C LEU A 330 10.03 -1.13 29.82
N THR A 331 9.43 -0.87 28.65
CA THR A 331 8.11 -1.39 28.30
C THR A 331 8.08 -2.92 28.42
N VAL A 332 6.96 -3.46 28.92
CA VAL A 332 6.72 -4.91 29.00
C VAL A 332 6.85 -5.54 27.60
N PRO A 333 7.51 -6.71 27.45
CA PRO A 333 7.61 -7.39 26.17
C PRO A 333 6.23 -7.58 25.54
N THR A 334 6.09 -7.15 24.30
CA THR A 334 4.85 -7.43 23.57
C THR A 334 4.77 -8.92 23.25
N LYS A 335 3.56 -9.48 23.08
CA LYS A 335 3.40 -10.89 22.65
C LYS A 335 4.21 -11.26 21.42
N LEU A 336 4.41 -10.31 20.50
CA LEU A 336 5.25 -10.51 19.31
C LEU A 336 6.72 -10.56 19.65
N GLU A 337 7.18 -9.62 20.48
CA GLU A 337 8.56 -9.62 20.95
C GLU A 337 8.89 -10.94 21.63
N GLN A 338 8.03 -11.37 22.56
CA GLN A 338 8.19 -12.64 23.25
C GLN A 338 8.24 -13.82 22.27
N ALA A 339 7.23 -13.95 21.40
CA ALA A 339 7.19 -15.05 20.42
C ALA A 339 8.41 -15.08 19.48
N MET A 340 8.97 -13.92 19.12
CA MET A 340 10.19 -13.84 18.31
C MET A 340 11.43 -14.24 19.11
N LEU A 341 11.54 -13.80 20.37
CA LEU A 341 12.64 -14.15 21.26
C LEU A 341 12.64 -15.66 21.57
N ASP A 342 11.47 -16.22 21.90
CA ASP A 342 11.25 -17.65 22.14
C ASP A 342 11.65 -18.48 20.92
N ARG A 343 11.20 -18.07 19.73
CA ARG A 343 11.56 -18.74 18.47
C ARG A 343 13.08 -18.78 18.22
N LEU A 344 13.80 -17.76 18.66
CA LEU A 344 15.24 -17.65 18.49
C LEU A 344 16.03 -18.28 19.63
N GLY A 345 15.37 -18.84 20.66
CA GLY A 345 16.04 -19.32 21.86
C GLY A 345 16.81 -18.22 22.59
N SER A 346 16.33 -16.98 22.53
CA SER A 346 17.04 -15.85 23.14
C SER A 346 17.01 -15.94 24.67
N PRO A 347 18.11 -15.59 25.37
CA PRO A 347 18.14 -15.50 26.83
C PRO A 347 17.12 -14.51 27.41
N ALA A 348 16.79 -14.66 28.70
CA ALA A 348 15.74 -13.88 29.38
C ALA A 348 16.03 -12.36 29.49
N ASP A 349 17.30 -11.97 29.44
CA ASP A 349 17.77 -10.58 29.46
C ASP A 349 17.81 -9.93 28.05
N THR A 350 17.40 -10.67 27.01
CA THR A 350 17.39 -10.18 25.64
C THR A 350 16.08 -9.48 25.30
N ARG A 351 16.17 -8.34 24.63
CA ARG A 351 15.03 -7.57 24.12
C ARG A 351 15.18 -7.29 22.63
N LEU A 352 14.07 -7.04 21.95
CA LEU A 352 14.11 -6.46 20.61
C LEU A 352 14.22 -4.94 20.74
N ALA A 353 15.34 -4.35 20.32
CA ALA A 353 15.54 -2.90 20.42
C ALA A 353 14.44 -2.11 19.70
N CYS A 354 13.85 -2.67 18.65
CA CYS A 354 12.75 -2.02 17.93
C CYS A 354 11.38 -2.07 18.64
N GLN A 355 11.25 -2.80 19.75
CA GLN A 355 10.02 -2.91 20.53
C GLN A 355 10.19 -2.39 21.96
N ALA A 356 11.40 -2.44 22.52
CA ALA A 356 11.70 -1.93 23.84
C ALA A 356 11.76 -0.40 23.85
N GLY A 357 10.80 0.24 24.53
CA GLY A 357 10.81 1.66 24.85
C GLY A 357 11.29 1.89 26.28
N PRO A 358 12.36 2.68 26.51
CA PRO A 358 12.78 3.04 27.86
C PRO A 358 12.04 4.26 28.41
N GLY A 359 11.80 4.26 29.72
CA GLY A 359 11.44 5.44 30.49
C GLY A 359 12.66 6.31 30.85
N PRO A 360 12.50 7.32 31.73
CA PRO A 360 13.62 8.13 32.21
C PRO A 360 14.66 7.28 32.93
N GLY A 361 15.94 7.66 32.84
CA GLY A 361 17.05 6.98 33.52
C GLY A 361 18.12 6.46 32.56
N VAL A 362 18.81 5.38 32.94
CA VAL A 362 19.95 4.83 32.21
C VAL A 362 19.70 3.36 31.85
N VAL A 363 20.01 2.97 30.62
CA VAL A 363 19.98 1.58 30.14
C VAL A 363 21.36 1.18 29.66
N HIS A 364 21.95 0.14 30.27
CA HIS A 364 23.19 -0.49 29.81
C HIS A 364 22.86 -1.71 28.95
N LEU A 365 23.38 -1.76 27.73
CA LEU A 365 23.07 -2.85 26.80
C LEU A 365 24.25 -3.26 25.91
N HIS A 366 24.15 -4.46 25.35
CA HIS A 366 25.05 -4.99 24.32
C HIS A 366 24.25 -5.37 23.07
N ARG A 367 24.80 -5.11 21.87
CA ARG A 367 24.17 -5.48 20.59
C ARG A 367 24.57 -6.91 20.25
N LEU A 368 23.59 -7.77 19.93
CA LEU A 368 23.87 -9.18 19.64
C LEU A 368 24.23 -9.46 18.18
N LEU A 369 23.98 -8.52 17.27
CA LEU A 369 24.26 -8.67 15.84
C LEU A 369 24.93 -7.42 15.29
N SER A 370 25.83 -7.62 14.33
CA SER A 370 26.41 -6.55 13.52
C SER A 370 25.34 -5.79 12.74
N ALA A 371 25.54 -4.49 12.57
CA ALA A 371 24.62 -3.62 11.82
C ALA A 371 24.46 -4.04 10.35
N ASP A 372 25.46 -4.73 9.78
CA ASP A 372 25.53 -5.11 8.37
C ASP A 372 24.97 -6.51 8.06
N VAL A 373 24.27 -7.12 9.04
CA VAL A 373 23.69 -8.47 8.89
C VAL A 373 22.79 -8.56 7.64
N GLN A 374 23.03 -9.59 6.84
CA GLN A 374 22.23 -9.87 5.64
C GLN A 374 21.11 -10.89 5.92
N PRO A 375 20.04 -10.93 5.11
CA PRO A 375 18.97 -11.91 5.28
C PRO A 375 19.45 -13.36 5.23
N ASP A 376 20.46 -13.66 4.42
CA ASP A 376 20.98 -15.02 4.27
C ASP A 376 21.64 -15.52 5.55
N CYS A 377 22.14 -14.61 6.39
CA CYS A 377 22.67 -14.90 7.73
C CYS A 377 21.57 -15.33 8.73
N LEU A 378 20.27 -15.24 8.39
CA LEU A 378 19.17 -15.62 9.27
C LEU A 378 18.79 -17.10 9.19
N HIS A 379 19.31 -17.82 8.21
CA HIS A 379 18.99 -19.21 7.95
C HIS A 379 20.28 -20.04 8.03
N PRO A 380 20.38 -21.02 8.96
CA PRO A 380 21.53 -21.91 8.94
C PRO A 380 21.57 -22.67 7.61
N CYS A 381 22.71 -22.63 6.92
CA CYS A 381 22.96 -23.50 5.77
C CYS A 381 22.93 -24.95 6.26
N ALA A 382 22.15 -25.81 5.60
CA ALA A 382 21.90 -27.16 6.08
C ALA A 382 23.16 -28.05 6.13
N ASP A 383 24.21 -27.76 5.34
CA ASP A 383 25.30 -28.73 5.14
C ASP A 383 26.73 -28.16 5.05
N GLN A 384 26.98 -26.87 5.30
CA GLN A 384 28.33 -26.33 5.33
C GLN A 384 28.41 -25.21 6.37
N GLU A 385 29.60 -25.02 6.94
CA GLU A 385 30.04 -23.77 7.60
C GLU A 385 29.43 -22.60 6.81
N GLY A 386 28.31 -22.07 7.29
CA GLY A 386 27.65 -20.93 6.67
C GLY A 386 28.62 -19.76 6.70
N PRO A 387 28.44 -18.73 5.85
CA PRO A 387 29.28 -17.53 5.96
C PRO A 387 29.24 -17.08 7.42
N GLU A 388 30.42 -17.01 8.06
CA GLU A 388 30.56 -16.53 9.43
C GLU A 388 29.73 -15.25 9.52
N CYS A 389 28.66 -15.30 10.29
CA CYS A 389 27.90 -14.09 10.56
C CYS A 389 28.91 -13.15 11.19
N PRO A 390 29.14 -11.94 10.66
CA PRO A 390 30.10 -11.03 11.25
C PRO A 390 29.66 -10.81 12.69
N GLU A 391 30.37 -11.46 13.61
CA GLU A 391 30.28 -11.15 15.02
C GLU A 391 30.63 -9.67 15.16
N THR A 392 30.12 -9.02 16.20
CA THR A 392 30.38 -7.61 16.40
C THR A 392 31.89 -7.41 16.58
N ASN A 393 32.62 -7.17 15.49
CA ASN A 393 33.93 -6.56 15.57
C ASN A 393 33.71 -5.24 16.31
N GLU A 394 34.45 -5.07 17.41
CA GLU A 394 34.49 -3.81 18.13
C GLU A 394 34.67 -2.70 17.10
N VAL A 395 33.63 -1.88 16.92
CA VAL A 395 33.76 -0.65 16.15
C VAL A 395 34.66 0.23 17.02
N THR A 396 35.96 0.17 16.76
CA THR A 396 36.89 1.19 17.21
C THR A 396 36.35 2.52 16.68
N SER A 397 36.30 3.50 17.58
CA SER A 397 35.76 4.82 17.29
C SER A 397 36.42 5.41 16.06
N VAL A 398 35.65 5.63 15.00
CA VAL A 398 36.09 6.44 13.86
C VAL A 398 35.89 7.90 14.24
N ASP A 399 36.98 8.63 14.49
CA ASP A 399 36.92 10.09 14.62
C ASP A 399 36.44 10.71 13.29
N LYS A 400 35.88 11.92 13.33
CA LYS A 400 35.28 12.68 12.22
C LYS A 400 36.19 12.90 11.00
N LYS A 401 37.39 12.33 10.98
CA LYS A 401 38.38 12.36 9.88
C LYS A 401 38.68 11.02 9.23
N GLY A 402 38.08 9.90 9.67
CA GLY A 402 38.18 8.64 8.93
C GLY A 402 39.52 7.90 9.06
N GLU A 403 40.28 8.12 10.12
CA GLU A 403 41.45 7.30 10.46
C GLU A 403 41.17 6.44 11.69
N ALA A 404 41.63 5.18 11.67
CA ALA A 404 41.47 4.22 12.74
C ALA A 404 42.39 4.56 13.92
N VAL A 405 41.85 4.51 15.14
CA VAL A 405 42.61 4.54 16.41
C VAL A 405 42.66 3.14 16.99
#